data_AF-A0A2E2MHP1-F1
#
_entry.id   AF-A0A2E2MHP1-F1
#
_cell.length_a   1.000
_cell.length_b   1.000
_cell.length_c   1.000
_cell.angle_alpha   90.00
_cell.angle_beta   90.00
_cell.angle_gamma   90.00
#
_symmetry.space_group_name_H-M   'P 1'
#
loop_
_entity.id
_entity.type
_entity.pdbx_description
1 polymer ?
#
loop_
_entity_poly.entity_id
_entity_poly.type
_entity_poly.pdbx_seq_one_letter_code
_entity_poly.pdbx_strand_id
1 'polypeptide(L)'
;MISHPMFLMRATACAAALLITAPAVASSPSAEAPSWSPKASETLVKLPAAYLKKNLDQDFIDSQLGRALTETETNIELKGKTLSDLKAAIGQARGDDLKMELRHQLLAEKRAFIDLMSRKNDMKRQRATTKLKLFENMIRVAGEKNGRQSPDVAALIEKQDAAHRRFAKSAVQVDMRVFETGQAPESRYAAQYAENLQAIEKLMGRISAHSANQAAVGDDGTPISREEHLRHLMLEAQAELSLLDQEDTVLGYMAKLVALDALALSEQALDADLADSNLPGDVSAAKAVSMFLGN
;
A
#
# COMPACT_ATOMS: atom_id res chain seq x y z
N MET A 1 -23.28 4.92 -95.41
CA MET A 1 -22.59 5.91 -94.56
C MET A 1 -22.15 5.20 -93.28
N ILE A 2 -20.82 4.99 -93.12
CA ILE A 2 -19.99 5.08 -91.90
C ILE A 2 -20.56 4.42 -90.61
N SER A 3 -19.95 3.50 -89.85
CA SER A 3 -18.69 2.73 -89.84
C SER A 3 -18.86 1.57 -88.83
N HIS A 4 -18.11 0.47 -88.98
CA HIS A 4 -17.94 -0.67 -88.04
C HIS A 4 -17.14 -0.26 -86.76
N PRO A 5 -16.74 -1.15 -85.78
CA PRO A 5 -16.95 -2.61 -85.60
C PRO A 5 -17.25 -3.13 -84.15
N MET A 6 -17.74 -4.38 -84.08
CA MET A 6 -17.18 -5.57 -83.38
C MET A 6 -16.47 -5.41 -82.01
N PHE A 7 -16.89 -6.16 -80.97
CA PHE A 7 -16.07 -7.20 -80.27
C PHE A 7 -16.79 -7.88 -79.09
N LEU A 8 -16.55 -9.19 -78.97
CA LEU A 8 -16.79 -10.04 -77.80
C LEU A 8 -16.04 -9.51 -76.55
N MET A 9 -16.62 -9.63 -75.35
CA MET A 9 -15.82 -10.03 -74.18
C MET A 9 -16.62 -10.61 -73.02
N ARG A 10 -16.04 -11.68 -72.47
CA ARG A 10 -16.46 -12.53 -71.36
C ARG A 10 -16.60 -11.76 -70.05
N ALA A 11 -17.71 -11.98 -69.33
CA ALA A 11 -17.87 -11.51 -67.95
C ALA A 11 -17.15 -12.46 -66.98
N THR A 12 -16.00 -12.03 -66.48
CA THR A 12 -15.31 -12.63 -65.34
C THR A 12 -15.88 -12.08 -64.04
N ALA A 13 -16.50 -12.94 -63.24
CA ALA A 13 -16.93 -12.63 -61.87
C ALA A 13 -15.72 -12.75 -60.92
N CYS A 14 -15.18 -11.61 -60.49
CA CYS A 14 -14.20 -11.55 -59.39
C CYS A 14 -14.95 -11.52 -58.06
N ALA A 15 -14.92 -12.63 -57.32
CA ALA A 15 -15.32 -12.68 -55.92
C ALA A 15 -14.20 -12.10 -55.05
N ALA A 16 -14.41 -10.90 -54.53
CA ALA A 16 -13.53 -10.27 -53.55
C ALA A 16 -13.86 -10.80 -52.14
N ALA A 17 -12.94 -11.57 -51.55
CA ALA A 17 -13.01 -11.97 -50.15
C ALA A 17 -12.52 -10.82 -49.27
N LEU A 18 -13.44 -10.18 -48.54
CA LEU A 18 -13.12 -9.23 -47.48
C LEU A 18 -12.58 -10.00 -46.25
N LEU A 19 -11.28 -9.93 -46.02
CA LEU A 19 -10.66 -10.35 -44.77
C LEU A 19 -10.95 -9.28 -43.70
N ILE A 20 -11.84 -9.60 -42.76
CA ILE A 20 -12.07 -8.79 -41.57
C ILE A 20 -10.89 -9.04 -40.62
N THR A 21 -9.93 -8.13 -40.60
CA THR A 21 -8.91 -8.07 -39.55
C THR A 21 -9.58 -7.61 -38.25
N ALA A 22 -9.82 -8.53 -37.33
CA ALA A 22 -10.23 -8.18 -35.97
C ALA A 22 -9.10 -7.39 -35.28
N PRO A 23 -9.39 -6.26 -34.61
CA PRO A 23 -8.39 -5.61 -33.78
C PRO A 23 -8.04 -6.55 -32.63
N ALA A 24 -6.75 -6.92 -32.54
CA ALA A 24 -6.23 -7.57 -31.36
C ALA A 24 -6.40 -6.59 -30.19
N VAL A 25 -7.36 -6.87 -29.31
CA VAL A 25 -7.41 -6.30 -27.97
C VAL A 25 -6.12 -6.71 -27.28
N ALA A 26 -5.16 -5.79 -27.23
CA ALA A 26 -3.98 -5.94 -26.38
C ALA A 26 -4.50 -6.02 -24.95
N SER A 27 -4.42 -7.20 -24.35
CA SER A 27 -4.56 -7.36 -22.92
C SER A 27 -3.45 -6.54 -22.27
N SER A 28 -3.78 -5.34 -21.79
CA SER A 28 -2.88 -4.61 -20.90
C SER A 28 -2.52 -5.56 -19.76
N PRO A 29 -1.22 -5.71 -19.40
CA PRO A 29 -0.87 -6.48 -18.23
C PRO A 29 -1.67 -5.89 -17.05
N SER A 30 -2.39 -6.75 -16.32
CA SER A 30 -3.02 -6.33 -15.06
C SER A 30 -1.94 -5.65 -14.24
N ALA A 31 -2.05 -4.33 -14.06
CA ALA A 31 -1.13 -3.59 -13.22
C ALA A 31 -1.16 -4.28 -11.85
N GLU A 32 -0.03 -4.86 -11.46
CA GLU A 32 0.12 -5.52 -10.17
C GLU A 32 -0.30 -4.50 -9.09
N ALA A 33 -1.15 -4.92 -8.16
CA ALA A 33 -1.64 -4.02 -7.12
C ALA A 33 -0.44 -3.39 -6.39
N PRO A 34 -0.46 -2.07 -6.13
CA PRO A 34 0.67 -1.40 -5.50
C PRO A 34 0.99 -2.10 -4.19
N SER A 35 2.25 -2.46 -4.00
CA SER A 35 2.67 -3.29 -2.87
C SER A 35 3.86 -2.69 -2.14
N TRP A 36 3.98 -3.04 -0.87
CA TRP A 36 5.13 -2.69 -0.05
C TRP A 36 5.59 -3.91 0.73
N SER A 37 6.84 -4.28 0.47
CA SER A 37 7.59 -5.29 1.21
C SER A 37 8.81 -4.61 1.81
N PRO A 38 8.88 -4.39 3.14
CA PRO A 38 9.98 -3.69 3.77
C PRO A 38 11.32 -4.36 3.44
N LYS A 39 12.29 -3.60 2.90
CA LYS A 39 13.58 -4.18 2.50
C LYS A 39 14.41 -4.54 3.74
N ALA A 40 14.72 -5.84 3.84
CA ALA A 40 15.63 -6.50 4.79
C ALA A 40 15.26 -6.38 6.28
N SER A 41 14.51 -7.35 6.77
CA SER A 41 14.34 -7.64 8.20
C SER A 41 15.67 -7.75 8.95
N GLU A 42 16.78 -8.13 8.29
CA GLU A 42 18.10 -8.25 8.94
C GLU A 42 18.72 -6.92 9.38
N THR A 43 18.59 -5.86 8.58
CA THR A 43 19.06 -4.52 8.95
C THR A 43 18.13 -3.92 10.01
N LEU A 44 16.81 -4.11 9.87
CA LEU A 44 15.81 -3.65 10.84
C LEU A 44 15.96 -4.33 12.22
N VAL A 45 16.33 -5.61 12.27
CA VAL A 45 16.62 -6.33 13.53
C VAL A 45 17.88 -5.79 14.21
N LYS A 46 18.85 -5.27 13.46
CA LYS A 46 20.12 -4.74 14.00
C LYS A 46 20.07 -3.26 14.35
N LEU A 47 19.12 -2.51 13.77
CA LEU A 47 18.96 -1.08 14.05
C LEU A 47 18.55 -0.83 15.51
N PRO A 48 19.08 0.21 16.17
CA PRO A 48 18.60 0.64 17.48
C PRO A 48 17.10 0.95 17.46
N ALA A 49 16.40 0.65 18.56
CA ALA A 49 14.94 0.76 18.65
C ALA A 49 14.43 2.16 18.26
N ALA A 50 15.13 3.22 18.68
CA ALA A 50 14.79 4.61 18.41
C ALA A 50 14.73 4.98 16.91
N TYR A 51 15.42 4.24 16.03
CA TYR A 51 15.48 4.53 14.59
C TYR A 51 14.58 3.61 13.76
N LEU A 52 13.95 2.61 14.38
CA LEU A 52 13.17 1.61 13.67
C LEU A 52 11.99 2.24 12.93
N LYS A 53 11.18 3.04 13.63
CA LYS A 53 10.01 3.72 13.06
C LYS A 53 10.41 4.61 11.90
N LYS A 54 11.39 5.49 12.10
CA LYS A 54 11.84 6.45 11.09
C LYS A 54 12.32 5.78 9.80
N ASN A 55 13.15 4.74 9.91
CA ASN A 55 13.64 4.03 8.72
C ASN A 55 12.51 3.28 8.01
N LEU A 56 11.58 2.69 8.76
CA LEU A 56 10.45 1.99 8.18
C LEU A 56 9.49 2.95 7.45
N ASP A 57 9.26 4.13 8.02
CA ASP A 57 8.43 5.16 7.39
C ASP A 57 9.09 5.71 6.12
N GLN A 58 10.42 5.89 6.12
CA GLN A 58 11.16 6.28 4.92
C GLN A 58 11.08 5.21 3.81
N ASP A 59 11.31 3.94 4.15
CA ASP A 59 11.18 2.83 3.20
C ASP A 59 9.76 2.71 2.65
N PHE A 60 8.73 2.97 3.47
CA PHE A 60 7.35 3.05 3.01
C PHE A 60 7.15 4.19 2.00
N ILE A 61 7.63 5.40 2.29
CA ILE A 61 7.49 6.56 1.39
C ILE A 61 8.09 6.26 0.02
N ASP A 62 9.24 5.59 -0.03
CA ASP A 62 9.94 5.28 -1.27
C ASP A 62 9.32 4.10 -2.05
N SER A 63 8.41 3.35 -1.43
CA SER A 63 7.76 2.16 -2.00
C SER A 63 6.70 2.49 -3.07
N GLN A 64 6.28 1.48 -3.84
CA GLN A 64 5.18 1.63 -4.80
C GLN A 64 3.86 1.96 -4.10
N LEU A 65 3.57 1.30 -2.96
CA LEU A 65 2.40 1.58 -2.14
C LEU A 65 2.41 3.01 -1.60
N GLY A 66 3.56 3.51 -1.13
CA GLY A 66 3.71 4.88 -0.64
C GLY A 66 3.38 5.92 -1.72
N ARG A 67 3.97 5.76 -2.91
CA ARG A 67 3.70 6.65 -4.05
C ARG A 67 2.24 6.61 -4.49
N ALA A 68 1.67 5.41 -4.62
CA ALA A 68 0.27 5.23 -4.99
C ALA A 68 -0.69 5.87 -3.97
N LEU A 69 -0.37 5.80 -2.67
CA LEU A 69 -1.12 6.46 -1.62
C LEU A 69 -1.07 7.98 -1.78
N THR A 70 0.12 8.57 -1.95
CA THR A 70 0.28 10.02 -2.15
C THR A 70 -0.42 10.52 -3.40
N GLU A 71 -0.34 9.77 -4.51
CA GLU A 71 -1.07 10.09 -5.75
C GLU A 71 -2.58 10.06 -5.51
N THR A 72 -3.07 9.04 -4.81
CA THR A 72 -4.50 8.93 -4.47
C THR A 72 -4.95 10.08 -3.55
N GLU A 73 -4.15 10.47 -2.56
CA GLU A 73 -4.42 11.63 -1.70
C GLU A 73 -4.50 12.94 -2.51
N THR A 74 -3.58 13.13 -3.45
CA THR A 74 -3.61 14.28 -4.37
C THR A 74 -4.89 14.28 -5.23
N ASN A 75 -5.28 13.12 -5.75
CA ASN A 75 -6.51 12.98 -6.53
C ASN A 75 -7.76 13.25 -5.69
N ILE A 76 -7.78 12.84 -4.41
CA ILE A 76 -8.87 13.15 -3.48
C ILE A 76 -8.98 14.67 -3.27
N GLU A 77 -7.86 15.37 -3.06
CA GLU A 77 -7.87 16.83 -2.90
C GLU A 77 -8.41 17.54 -4.13
N LEU A 78 -7.95 17.16 -5.32
CA LEU A 78 -8.43 17.72 -6.59
C LEU A 78 -9.93 17.45 -6.78
N LYS A 79 -10.37 16.21 -6.54
CA LYS A 79 -11.77 15.81 -6.63
C LYS A 79 -12.64 16.57 -5.61
N GLY A 80 -12.12 16.83 -4.42
CA GLY A 80 -12.79 17.66 -3.41
C GLY A 80 -13.06 19.08 -3.91
N LYS A 81 -12.12 19.68 -4.66
CA LYS A 81 -12.33 20.98 -5.32
C LYS A 81 -13.40 20.88 -6.41
N THR A 82 -13.34 19.88 -7.28
CA THR A 82 -14.37 19.62 -8.31
C THR A 82 -15.77 19.52 -7.71
N LEU A 83 -15.93 18.80 -6.60
CA LEU A 83 -17.21 18.69 -5.90
C LEU A 83 -17.70 20.05 -5.36
N SER A 84 -16.80 20.86 -4.81
CA SER A 84 -17.11 22.21 -4.33
C SER A 84 -17.56 23.12 -5.47
N ASP A 85 -16.83 23.08 -6.60
CA ASP A 85 -17.11 23.90 -7.77
C ASP A 85 -18.46 23.52 -8.41
N LEU A 86 -18.75 22.22 -8.55
CA LEU A 86 -20.05 21.74 -9.02
C LEU A 86 -21.19 22.16 -8.09
N LYS A 87 -20.99 22.09 -6.78
CA LYS A 87 -21.99 22.55 -5.80
C LYS A 87 -22.25 24.05 -5.93
N ALA A 88 -21.21 24.86 -6.14
CA ALA A 88 -21.35 26.29 -6.38
C ALA A 88 -22.08 26.58 -7.70
N ALA A 89 -21.73 25.87 -8.78
CA ALA A 89 -22.36 25.99 -10.08
C ALA A 89 -23.85 25.67 -10.04
N ILE A 90 -24.26 24.59 -9.34
CA ILE A 90 -25.68 24.25 -9.13
C ILE A 90 -26.43 25.40 -8.43
N GLY A 91 -25.80 26.04 -7.45
CA GLY A 91 -26.40 27.18 -6.73
C GLY A 91 -26.58 28.44 -7.59
N GLN A 92 -25.76 28.60 -8.64
CA GLN A 92 -25.78 29.75 -9.54
C GLN A 92 -26.53 29.49 -10.86
N ALA A 93 -26.75 28.23 -11.22
CA ALA A 93 -27.41 27.83 -12.46
C ALA A 93 -28.83 28.41 -12.55
N ARG A 94 -29.16 28.92 -13.74
CA ARG A 94 -30.51 29.38 -14.10
C ARG A 94 -31.15 28.36 -15.04
N GLY A 95 -32.42 28.05 -14.81
CA GLY A 95 -33.13 26.99 -15.52
C GLY A 95 -32.98 25.63 -14.84
N ASP A 96 -34.03 24.83 -14.88
CA ASP A 96 -34.09 23.56 -14.16
C ASP A 96 -33.33 22.44 -14.90
N ASP A 97 -33.29 22.46 -16.23
CA ASP A 97 -32.55 21.48 -17.04
C ASP A 97 -31.05 21.49 -16.74
N LEU A 98 -30.43 22.68 -16.76
CA LEU A 98 -29.00 22.84 -16.45
C LEU A 98 -28.69 22.42 -14.99
N LYS A 99 -29.59 22.72 -14.05
CA LYS A 99 -29.43 22.27 -12.66
C LYS A 99 -29.49 20.75 -12.56
N MET A 100 -30.38 20.11 -13.31
CA MET A 100 -30.48 18.66 -13.33
C MET A 100 -29.22 18.01 -13.90
N GLU A 101 -28.70 18.51 -15.01
CA GLU A 101 -27.43 18.01 -15.58
C GLU A 101 -26.27 18.14 -14.59
N LEU A 102 -26.11 19.32 -13.96
CA LEU A 102 -25.06 19.53 -12.96
C LEU A 102 -25.22 18.63 -11.72
N ARG A 103 -26.46 18.31 -11.32
CA ARG A 103 -26.74 17.35 -10.24
C ARG A 103 -26.34 15.92 -10.62
N HIS A 104 -26.60 15.50 -11.86
CA HIS A 104 -26.12 14.21 -12.37
C HIS A 104 -24.59 14.14 -12.36
N GLN A 105 -23.91 15.20 -12.83
CA GLN A 105 -22.45 15.29 -12.78
C GLN A 105 -21.93 15.23 -11.34
N LEU A 106 -22.49 16.03 -10.43
CA LEU A 106 -22.12 16.03 -9.02
C LEU A 106 -22.28 14.64 -8.39
N LEU A 107 -23.36 13.93 -8.72
CA LEU A 107 -23.62 12.59 -8.23
C LEU A 107 -22.54 11.59 -8.71
N ALA A 108 -22.19 11.65 -10.00
CA ALA A 108 -21.12 10.81 -10.57
C ALA A 108 -19.77 11.10 -9.88
N GLU A 109 -19.47 12.37 -9.68
CA GLU A 109 -18.24 12.82 -9.03
C GLU A 109 -18.18 12.42 -7.55
N LYS A 110 -19.31 12.46 -6.82
CA LYS A 110 -19.40 11.98 -5.42
C LYS A 110 -19.09 10.49 -5.32
N ARG A 111 -19.60 9.66 -6.25
CA ARG A 111 -19.30 8.22 -6.29
C ARG A 111 -17.81 7.97 -6.49
N ALA A 112 -17.23 8.62 -7.50
CA ALA A 112 -15.80 8.50 -7.77
C ALA A 112 -14.92 9.01 -6.60
N PHE A 113 -15.36 10.04 -5.87
CA PHE A 113 -14.69 10.50 -4.65
C PHE A 113 -14.70 9.44 -3.55
N ILE A 114 -15.84 8.77 -3.32
CA ILE A 114 -15.96 7.68 -2.34
C ILE A 114 -15.04 6.52 -2.74
N ASP A 115 -14.98 6.17 -4.03
CA ASP A 115 -14.08 5.11 -4.52
C ASP A 115 -12.60 5.44 -4.25
N LEU A 116 -12.18 6.69 -4.46
CA LEU A 116 -10.83 7.14 -4.14
C LEU A 116 -10.53 7.04 -2.64
N MET A 117 -11.47 7.47 -1.80
CA MET A 117 -11.34 7.37 -0.34
C MET A 117 -11.25 5.91 0.13
N SER A 118 -12.07 5.02 -0.45
CA SER A 118 -12.00 3.57 -0.16
C SER A 118 -10.62 3.01 -0.51
N ARG A 119 -10.09 3.31 -1.70
CA ARG A 119 -8.76 2.86 -2.13
C ARG A 119 -7.64 3.40 -1.22
N LYS A 120 -7.75 4.65 -0.78
CA LYS A 120 -6.82 5.23 0.21
C LYS A 120 -6.84 4.42 1.51
N ASN A 121 -8.03 4.10 2.01
CA ASN A 121 -8.19 3.33 3.25
C ASN A 121 -7.62 1.91 3.12
N ASP A 122 -7.83 1.25 1.98
CA ASP A 122 -7.26 -0.07 1.69
C ASP A 122 -5.73 -0.05 1.68
N MET A 123 -5.11 0.96 1.07
CA MET A 123 -3.65 1.10 1.08
C MET A 123 -3.09 1.41 2.46
N LYS A 124 -3.78 2.25 3.26
CA LYS A 124 -3.41 2.50 4.66
C LYS A 124 -3.53 1.22 5.50
N ARG A 125 -4.59 0.43 5.29
CA ARG A 125 -4.79 -0.87 5.93
C ARG A 125 -3.67 -1.85 5.58
N GLN A 126 -3.29 -1.91 4.29
CA GLN A 126 -2.17 -2.72 3.83
C GLN A 126 -0.86 -2.31 4.53
N ARG A 127 -0.58 -1.00 4.63
CA ARG A 127 0.57 -0.48 5.37
C ARG A 127 0.56 -0.90 6.84
N ALA A 128 -0.53 -0.64 7.56
CA ALA A 128 -0.66 -0.95 8.99
C ALA A 128 -0.52 -2.46 9.26
N THR A 129 -1.13 -3.30 8.41
CA THR A 129 -1.02 -4.76 8.49
C THR A 129 0.40 -5.24 8.24
N THR A 130 1.10 -4.67 7.26
CA THR A 130 2.52 -4.98 7.00
C THR A 130 3.40 -4.58 8.17
N LYS A 131 3.16 -3.40 8.78
CA LYS A 131 3.85 -2.96 10.00
C LYS A 131 3.66 -3.95 11.15
N LEU A 132 2.41 -4.37 11.41
CA LEU A 132 2.10 -5.35 12.46
C LEU A 132 2.84 -6.67 12.27
N LYS A 133 2.71 -7.28 11.08
CA LYS A 133 3.40 -8.54 10.76
C LYS A 133 4.91 -8.42 10.94
N LEU A 134 5.50 -7.29 10.52
CA LEU A 134 6.92 -7.03 10.70
C LEU A 134 7.30 -6.99 12.18
N PHE A 135 6.58 -6.21 13.00
CA PHE A 135 6.89 -6.07 14.42
C PHE A 135 6.67 -7.37 15.21
N GLU A 136 5.62 -8.12 14.91
CA GLU A 136 5.38 -9.48 15.46
C GLU A 136 6.54 -10.41 15.14
N ASN A 137 7.01 -10.40 13.88
CA ASN A 137 8.16 -11.19 13.46
C ASN A 137 9.44 -10.78 14.22
N MET A 138 9.65 -9.49 14.44
CA MET A 138 10.81 -8.99 15.18
C MET A 138 10.79 -9.40 16.66
N ILE A 139 9.64 -9.35 17.33
CA ILE A 139 9.48 -9.83 18.71
C ILE A 139 9.77 -11.34 18.78
N ARG A 140 9.19 -12.12 17.85
CA ARG A 140 9.42 -13.56 17.78
C ARG A 140 10.89 -13.91 17.59
N VAL A 141 11.59 -13.26 16.66
CA VAL A 141 13.03 -13.48 16.42
C VAL A 141 13.87 -13.04 17.63
N ALA A 142 13.49 -11.97 18.34
CA ALA A 142 14.15 -11.57 19.57
C ALA A 142 13.99 -12.63 20.67
N GLY A 143 12.77 -13.16 20.86
CA GLY A 143 12.49 -14.25 21.80
C GLY A 143 13.24 -15.55 21.44
N GLU A 144 13.29 -15.92 20.17
CA GLU A 144 14.06 -17.09 19.69
C GLU A 144 15.57 -16.92 19.89
N LYS A 145 16.11 -15.70 19.74
CA LYS A 145 17.54 -15.42 20.00
C LYS A 145 17.87 -15.49 21.50
N ASN A 146 17.02 -14.94 22.36
CA ASN A 146 17.16 -15.11 23.82
C ASN A 146 17.08 -16.60 24.20
N GLY A 147 16.20 -17.37 23.53
CA GLY A 147 16.11 -18.83 23.67
C GLY A 147 17.21 -19.64 22.97
N ARG A 148 18.02 -19.06 22.08
CA ARG A 148 19.16 -19.70 21.36
C ARG A 148 20.54 -19.30 21.91
N GLN A 149 20.64 -18.26 22.72
CA GLN A 149 21.79 -18.08 23.62
C GLN A 149 21.83 -19.16 24.73
N SER A 150 20.75 -19.92 24.86
CA SER A 150 20.61 -21.19 25.57
C SER A 150 21.67 -22.21 25.10
N PRO A 151 22.01 -23.21 25.94
CA PRO A 151 23.33 -23.71 26.35
C PRO A 151 24.44 -23.99 25.31
N ASP A 152 24.20 -23.98 24.00
CA ASP A 152 25.20 -24.32 22.99
C ASP A 152 26.30 -23.24 22.83
N VAL A 153 25.92 -21.96 22.94
CA VAL A 153 26.89 -20.85 22.93
C VAL A 153 27.72 -20.84 24.21
N ALA A 154 27.10 -21.08 25.36
CA ALA A 154 27.80 -21.23 26.64
C ALA A 154 28.75 -22.43 26.62
N ALA A 155 28.32 -23.57 26.07
CA ALA A 155 29.14 -24.77 25.90
C ALA A 155 30.28 -24.56 24.89
N LEU A 156 30.09 -23.74 23.86
CA LEU A 156 31.14 -23.41 22.91
C LEU A 156 32.20 -22.50 23.54
N ILE A 157 31.78 -21.45 24.27
CA ILE A 157 32.68 -20.58 25.04
C ILE A 157 33.45 -21.41 26.07
N GLU A 158 32.78 -22.29 26.80
CA GLU A 158 33.41 -23.18 27.77
C GLU A 158 34.42 -24.13 27.12
N LYS A 159 34.09 -24.70 25.94
CA LYS A 159 35.02 -25.55 25.17
C LYS A 159 36.23 -24.75 24.67
N GLN A 160 36.04 -23.51 24.25
CA GLN A 160 37.13 -22.63 23.83
C GLN A 160 38.01 -22.22 25.02
N ASP A 161 37.43 -21.84 26.15
CA ASP A 161 38.16 -21.55 27.40
C ASP A 161 38.90 -22.76 27.93
N ALA A 162 38.30 -23.96 27.84
CA ALA A 162 38.96 -25.20 28.19
C ALA A 162 40.14 -25.50 27.25
N ALA A 163 40.01 -25.24 25.95
CA ALA A 163 41.10 -25.35 25.00
C ALA A 163 42.22 -24.33 25.28
N HIS A 164 41.88 -23.09 25.64
CA HIS A 164 42.83 -22.06 26.07
C HIS A 164 43.56 -22.44 27.36
N ARG A 165 42.84 -22.92 28.38
CA ARG A 165 43.44 -23.40 29.63
C ARG A 165 44.34 -24.61 29.40
N ARG A 166 43.96 -25.51 28.48
CA ARG A 166 44.80 -26.65 28.06
C ARG A 166 46.04 -26.18 27.30
N PHE A 167 45.91 -25.21 26.40
CA PHE A 167 47.02 -24.61 25.67
C PHE A 167 48.00 -23.86 26.61
N ALA A 168 47.48 -23.04 27.51
CA ALA A 168 48.26 -22.35 28.53
C ALA A 168 48.95 -23.33 29.48
N LYS A 169 48.25 -24.39 29.93
CA LYS A 169 48.85 -25.45 30.74
C LYS A 169 49.88 -26.27 29.96
N SER A 170 49.66 -26.57 28.68
CA SER A 170 50.66 -27.25 27.85
C SER A 170 51.87 -26.37 27.57
N ALA A 171 51.70 -25.05 27.47
CA ALA A 171 52.80 -24.10 27.39
C ALA A 171 53.59 -23.99 28.70
N VAL A 172 52.96 -24.28 29.85
CA VAL A 172 53.60 -24.28 31.18
C VAL A 172 54.18 -25.67 31.57
N GLN A 173 53.63 -26.77 31.04
CA GLN A 173 54.07 -28.15 31.33
C GLN A 173 55.08 -28.74 30.33
N VAL A 174 55.29 -28.11 29.18
CA VAL A 174 56.47 -28.39 28.36
C VAL A 174 57.64 -27.61 28.95
N ASP A 175 58.16 -28.22 30.02
CA ASP A 175 59.33 -27.87 30.81
C ASP A 175 60.45 -27.27 29.93
N MET A 176 60.72 -25.98 30.15
CA MET A 176 61.99 -25.30 30.51
C MET A 176 63.36 -26.01 30.37
N ARG A 177 63.45 -27.27 29.93
CA ARG A 177 64.71 -28.00 29.71
C ARG A 177 65.02 -28.27 28.24
N VAL A 178 64.09 -28.02 27.32
CA VAL A 178 64.31 -28.18 25.86
C VAL A 178 64.54 -26.82 25.17
N PHE A 179 64.41 -25.70 25.89
CA PHE A 179 64.42 -24.33 25.36
C PHE A 179 65.63 -23.48 25.77
N GLU A 180 66.75 -24.08 26.20
CA GLU A 180 68.04 -23.34 26.26
C GLU A 180 68.56 -22.94 24.87
N THR A 181 67.94 -23.43 23.78
CA THR A 181 68.23 -22.96 22.43
C THR A 181 66.95 -22.65 21.67
N GLY A 182 66.59 -21.38 21.66
CA GLY A 182 65.72 -20.78 20.65
C GLY A 182 64.42 -20.23 21.22
N GLN A 183 64.32 -18.90 21.27
CA GLN A 183 63.08 -18.15 21.44
C GLN A 183 61.98 -18.77 20.54
N ALA A 184 61.03 -19.50 21.11
CA ALA A 184 59.79 -19.79 20.42
C ALA A 184 58.86 -18.58 20.60
N PRO A 185 58.62 -17.79 19.54
CA PRO A 185 57.70 -16.67 19.63
C PRO A 185 56.28 -17.21 19.88
N GLU A 186 55.46 -16.44 20.60
CA GLU A 186 54.01 -16.64 20.59
C GLU A 186 53.54 -16.88 19.15
N SER A 187 52.64 -17.86 18.94
CA SER A 187 52.17 -18.13 17.58
C SER A 187 51.56 -16.83 17.03
N ARG A 188 51.96 -16.42 15.82
CA ARG A 188 51.45 -15.21 15.15
C ARG A 188 49.92 -15.14 15.17
N TYR A 189 49.25 -16.29 15.15
CA TYR A 189 47.79 -16.42 15.24
C TYR A 189 47.23 -16.04 16.62
N ALA A 190 47.88 -16.41 17.72
CA ALA A 190 47.44 -16.07 19.07
C ALA A 190 47.54 -14.55 19.33
N ALA A 191 48.64 -13.93 18.91
CA ALA A 191 48.83 -12.49 18.99
C ALA A 191 47.79 -11.73 18.15
N GLN A 192 47.57 -12.13 16.89
CA GLN A 192 46.57 -11.52 16.01
C GLN A 192 45.14 -11.69 16.54
N TYR A 193 44.82 -12.84 17.15
CA TYR A 193 43.51 -13.08 17.75
C TYR A 193 43.26 -12.19 18.98
N ALA A 194 44.25 -12.03 19.86
CA ALA A 194 44.16 -11.13 21.01
C ALA A 194 44.00 -9.67 20.57
N GLU A 195 44.72 -9.24 19.54
CA GLU A 195 44.56 -7.91 18.92
C GLU A 195 43.14 -7.72 18.36
N ASN A 196 42.60 -8.71 17.66
CA ASN A 196 41.24 -8.69 17.14
C ASN A 196 40.18 -8.62 18.25
N LEU A 197 40.35 -9.38 19.34
CA LEU A 197 39.44 -9.32 20.49
C LEU A 197 39.42 -7.94 21.12
N GLN A 198 40.60 -7.34 21.36
CA GLN A 198 40.67 -5.97 21.89
C GLN A 198 40.03 -4.95 20.95
N ALA A 199 40.20 -5.12 19.63
CA ALA A 199 39.53 -4.26 18.65
C ALA A 199 38.01 -4.41 18.71
N ILE A 200 37.50 -5.65 18.81
CA ILE A 200 36.07 -5.95 18.96
C ILE A 200 35.52 -5.32 20.26
N GLU A 201 36.21 -5.45 21.38
CA GLU A 201 35.82 -4.85 22.67
C GLU A 201 35.74 -3.32 22.61
N LYS A 202 36.75 -2.67 22.00
CA LYS A 202 36.75 -1.21 21.78
C LYS A 202 35.59 -0.77 20.90
N LEU A 203 35.29 -1.52 19.84
CA LEU A 203 34.15 -1.26 18.96
C LEU A 203 32.82 -1.45 19.68
N MET A 204 32.66 -2.53 20.45
CA MET A 204 31.45 -2.79 21.26
C MET A 204 31.21 -1.68 22.28
N GLY A 205 32.25 -1.24 23.00
CA GLY A 205 32.15 -0.14 23.96
C GLY A 205 31.77 1.19 23.31
N ARG A 206 32.27 1.47 22.10
CA ARG A 206 31.89 2.70 21.37
C ARG A 206 30.47 2.62 20.79
N ILE A 207 30.04 1.44 20.33
CA ILE A 207 28.67 1.21 19.86
C ILE A 207 27.68 1.35 21.02
N SER A 208 27.97 0.80 22.20
CA SER A 208 27.07 0.89 23.36
C SER A 208 26.93 2.32 23.88
N ALA A 209 28.00 3.12 23.84
CA ALA A 209 28.00 4.52 24.28
C ALA A 209 27.49 5.53 23.22
N HIS A 210 27.23 5.10 21.99
CA HIS A 210 26.84 6.01 20.91
C HIS A 210 25.42 6.56 21.12
N SER A 211 25.19 7.85 20.86
CA SER A 211 23.87 8.49 21.04
C SER A 211 22.76 7.81 20.23
N ALA A 212 23.10 7.33 19.03
CA ALA A 212 22.15 6.59 18.20
C ALA A 212 21.77 5.20 18.75
N ASN A 213 22.51 4.65 19.72
CA ASN A 213 22.25 3.34 20.32
C ASN A 213 21.60 3.45 21.72
N GLN A 214 21.16 4.66 22.11
CA GLN A 214 20.41 4.85 23.34
C GLN A 214 19.07 4.10 23.30
N ALA A 215 18.58 3.73 24.47
CA ALA A 215 17.27 3.09 24.62
C ALA A 215 16.19 3.95 23.97
N ALA A 216 15.17 3.29 23.41
CA ALA A 216 13.97 4.02 23.02
C ALA A 216 13.38 4.69 24.27
N VAL A 217 12.76 5.84 24.09
CA VAL A 217 12.14 6.59 25.18
C VAL A 217 10.63 6.43 25.05
N GLY A 218 9.95 6.08 26.14
CA GLY A 218 8.50 6.02 26.21
C GLY A 218 7.87 7.42 26.26
N ASP A 219 6.54 7.48 26.23
CA ASP A 219 5.79 8.74 26.22
C ASP A 219 5.99 9.58 27.49
N ASP A 220 6.38 8.92 28.59
CA ASP A 220 6.69 9.52 29.89
C ASP A 220 8.16 9.96 30.04
N GLY A 221 8.97 9.85 28.99
CA GLY A 221 10.38 10.19 29.02
C GLY A 221 11.28 9.11 29.63
N THR A 222 10.73 7.94 29.98
CA THR A 222 11.53 6.85 30.57
C THR A 222 12.19 5.97 29.50
N PRO A 223 13.39 5.43 29.75
CA PRO A 223 14.01 4.47 28.84
C PRO A 223 13.20 3.17 28.83
N ILE A 224 12.68 2.80 27.66
CA ILE A 224 11.95 1.56 27.45
C ILE A 224 12.81 0.53 26.72
N SER A 225 12.54 -0.74 26.99
CA SER A 225 13.23 -1.84 26.31
C SER A 225 12.84 -1.87 24.82
N ARG A 226 13.66 -2.52 23.99
CA ARG A 226 13.32 -2.74 22.58
C ARG A 226 12.00 -3.49 22.40
N GLU A 227 11.76 -4.50 23.23
CA GLU A 227 10.52 -5.29 23.19
C GLU A 227 9.31 -4.42 23.51
N GLU A 228 9.43 -3.56 24.52
CA GLU A 228 8.36 -2.64 24.89
C GLU A 228 8.13 -1.59 23.80
N HIS A 229 9.19 -1.05 23.19
CA HIS A 229 9.07 -0.16 22.05
C HIS A 229 8.36 -0.82 20.86
N LEU A 230 8.69 -2.07 20.54
CA LEU A 230 7.99 -2.83 19.49
C LEU A 230 6.51 -3.03 19.81
N ARG A 231 6.16 -3.30 21.07
CA ARG A 231 4.76 -3.39 21.51
C ARG A 231 4.03 -2.06 21.35
N HIS A 232 4.65 -0.94 21.71
CA HIS A 232 4.09 0.39 21.45
C HIS A 232 3.83 0.63 19.96
N LEU A 233 4.79 0.30 19.08
CA LEU A 233 4.60 0.42 17.63
C LEU A 233 3.49 -0.50 17.09
N MET A 234 3.29 -1.68 17.68
CA MET A 234 2.16 -2.55 17.36
C MET A 234 0.82 -1.96 17.80
N LEU A 235 0.74 -1.40 19.01
CA LEU A 235 -0.46 -0.74 19.51
C LEU A 235 -0.83 0.46 18.62
N GLU A 236 0.14 1.24 18.17
CA GLU A 236 -0.08 2.33 17.23
C GLU A 236 -0.66 1.82 15.90
N ALA A 237 -0.11 0.74 15.33
CA ALA A 237 -0.62 0.16 14.09
C ALA A 237 -2.02 -0.46 14.26
N GLN A 238 -2.35 -1.03 15.42
CA GLN A 238 -3.71 -1.51 15.75
C GLN A 238 -4.70 -0.35 15.90
N ALA A 239 -4.28 0.76 16.50
CA ALA A 239 -5.08 1.98 16.57
C ALA A 239 -5.34 2.56 15.18
N GLU A 240 -4.34 2.55 14.29
CA GLU A 240 -4.50 2.94 12.88
C GLU A 240 -5.56 2.09 12.18
N LEU A 241 -5.53 0.75 12.34
CA LEU A 241 -6.55 -0.13 11.77
C LEU A 241 -7.95 0.16 12.32
N SER A 242 -8.06 0.38 13.63
CA SER A 242 -9.35 0.67 14.28
C SER A 242 -9.95 2.00 13.80
N LEU A 243 -9.10 3.00 13.52
CA LEU A 243 -9.52 4.27 12.93
C LEU A 243 -10.00 4.06 11.48
N LEU A 244 -9.31 3.24 10.69
CA LEU A 244 -9.72 2.95 9.31
C LEU A 244 -11.08 2.25 9.25
N ASP A 245 -11.40 1.36 10.18
CA ASP A 245 -12.71 0.71 10.25
C ASP A 245 -13.84 1.72 10.56
N GLN A 246 -13.56 2.75 11.35
CA GLN A 246 -14.49 3.87 11.56
C GLN A 246 -14.63 4.72 10.30
N GLU A 247 -13.53 5.02 9.60
CA GLU A 247 -13.55 5.75 8.33
C GLU A 247 -14.39 5.01 7.27
N ASP A 248 -14.26 3.68 7.18
CA ASP A 248 -15.06 2.86 6.25
C ASP A 248 -16.55 2.89 6.60
N THR A 249 -16.90 2.94 7.89
CA THR A 249 -18.28 3.13 8.34
C THR A 249 -18.83 4.48 7.87
N VAL A 250 -18.04 5.55 7.97
CA VAL A 250 -18.40 6.88 7.46
C VAL A 250 -18.58 6.85 5.94
N LEU A 251 -17.67 6.21 5.20
CA LEU A 251 -17.79 6.04 3.75
C LEU A 251 -19.06 5.26 3.36
N GLY A 252 -19.42 4.24 4.13
CA GLY A 252 -20.68 3.50 3.95
C GLY A 252 -21.92 4.40 4.07
N TYR A 253 -21.94 5.30 5.07
CA TYR A 253 -23.02 6.29 5.19
C TYR A 253 -23.01 7.31 4.04
N MET A 254 -21.85 7.76 3.60
CA MET A 254 -21.74 8.66 2.44
C MET A 254 -22.27 7.98 1.17
N ALA A 255 -21.92 6.71 0.94
CA ALA A 255 -22.40 5.93 -0.19
C ALA A 255 -23.93 5.76 -0.15
N LYS A 256 -24.49 5.51 1.04
CA LYS A 256 -25.94 5.44 1.24
C LYS A 256 -26.63 6.76 0.88
N LEU A 257 -26.09 7.90 1.33
CA LEU A 257 -26.64 9.21 0.97
C LEU A 257 -26.57 9.47 -0.54
N VAL A 258 -25.46 9.11 -1.19
CA VAL A 258 -25.32 9.20 -2.65
C VAL A 258 -26.34 8.31 -3.37
N ALA A 259 -26.63 7.12 -2.86
CA ALA A 259 -27.66 6.25 -3.43
C ALA A 259 -29.06 6.85 -3.29
N LEU A 260 -29.37 7.47 -2.15
CA LEU A 260 -30.64 8.17 -1.92
C LEU A 260 -30.77 9.41 -2.82
N ASP A 261 -29.70 10.21 -2.95
CA ASP A 261 -29.64 11.35 -3.88
C ASP A 261 -29.90 10.89 -5.33
N ALA A 262 -29.34 9.74 -5.72
CA ALA A 262 -29.55 9.16 -7.05
C ALA A 262 -31.01 8.75 -7.29
N LEU A 263 -31.64 8.14 -6.28
CA LEU A 263 -33.04 7.73 -6.34
C LEU A 263 -33.96 8.95 -6.46
N ALA A 264 -33.75 9.97 -5.63
CA ALA A 264 -34.52 11.21 -5.70
C ALA A 264 -34.37 11.92 -7.05
N LEU A 265 -33.18 11.91 -7.65
CA LEU A 265 -32.94 12.49 -8.97
C LEU A 265 -33.62 11.68 -10.08
N SER A 266 -33.66 10.34 -9.95
CA SER A 266 -34.39 9.47 -10.88
C SER A 266 -35.90 9.66 -10.80
N GLU A 267 -36.46 9.85 -9.60
CA GLU A 267 -37.89 10.15 -9.41
C GLU A 267 -38.26 11.49 -10.07
N GLN A 268 -37.44 12.53 -9.87
CA GLN A 268 -37.67 13.84 -10.51
C GLN A 268 -37.64 13.76 -12.04
N ALA A 269 -36.76 12.93 -12.61
CA ALA A 269 -36.72 12.72 -14.06
C ALA A 269 -37.99 12.01 -14.56
N LEU A 270 -38.47 10.99 -13.84
CA LEU A 270 -39.72 10.29 -14.17
C LEU A 270 -40.94 11.20 -14.08
N ASP A 271 -41.03 12.05 -13.06
CA ASP A 271 -42.12 13.02 -12.91
C ASP A 271 -42.13 14.05 -14.04
N ALA A 272 -40.95 14.49 -14.50
CA ALA A 272 -40.81 15.39 -15.64
C ALA A 272 -41.28 14.73 -16.95
N ASP A 273 -40.88 13.47 -17.19
CA ASP A 273 -41.33 12.69 -18.35
C ASP A 273 -42.86 12.48 -18.34
N LEU A 274 -43.44 12.21 -17.17
CA LEU A 274 -44.89 12.07 -17.01
C LEU A 274 -45.63 13.40 -17.26
N ALA A 275 -45.08 14.52 -16.81
CA ALA A 275 -45.66 15.85 -17.04
C ALA A 275 -45.60 16.28 -18.52
N ASP A 276 -44.57 15.88 -19.25
CA ASP A 276 -44.41 16.15 -20.70
C ASP A 276 -45.15 15.11 -21.57
N SER A 277 -45.50 13.95 -20.99
CA SER A 277 -46.30 12.96 -21.70
C SER A 277 -47.71 13.49 -21.98
N ASN A 278 -48.06 13.60 -23.26
CA ASN A 278 -49.45 13.72 -23.71
C ASN A 278 -50.20 12.41 -23.43
N LEU A 279 -50.42 12.10 -22.15
CA LEU A 279 -51.41 11.12 -21.75
C LEU A 279 -52.74 11.56 -22.39
N PRO A 280 -53.42 10.70 -23.16
CA PRO A 280 -54.66 11.08 -23.81
C PRO A 280 -55.62 11.59 -22.73
N GLY A 281 -55.87 12.91 -22.76
CA GLY A 281 -56.81 13.54 -21.84
C GLY A 281 -58.15 12.84 -21.98
N ASP A 282 -58.81 12.58 -20.85
CA ASP A 282 -60.04 11.80 -20.71
C ASP A 282 -60.98 12.03 -21.90
N VAL A 283 -60.93 11.11 -22.89
CA VAL A 283 -61.74 11.20 -24.11
C VAL A 283 -63.13 10.75 -23.71
N SER A 284 -63.89 11.65 -23.10
CA SER A 284 -65.26 11.35 -22.75
C SER A 284 -66.09 11.27 -24.03
N ALA A 285 -66.95 10.25 -24.10
CA ALA A 285 -67.88 10.07 -25.20
C ALA A 285 -68.70 11.34 -25.48
N ALA A 286 -68.97 12.15 -24.43
CA ALA A 286 -69.68 13.42 -24.53
C ALA A 286 -68.98 14.47 -25.42
N LYS A 287 -67.64 14.50 -25.49
CA LYS A 287 -66.90 15.39 -26.41
C LYS A 287 -66.94 14.90 -27.86
N ALA A 288 -67.14 13.60 -28.08
CA ALA A 288 -67.27 13.02 -29.42
C ALA A 288 -68.69 13.18 -29.99
N VAL A 289 -69.72 13.35 -29.15
CA VAL A 289 -71.13 13.52 -29.60
C VAL A 289 -71.30 14.70 -30.55
N SER A 290 -70.57 15.81 -30.37
CA SER A 290 -70.64 16.96 -31.28
C SER A 290 -70.17 16.64 -32.71
N MET A 291 -69.33 15.62 -32.89
CA MET A 291 -68.87 15.15 -34.19
C MET A 291 -69.94 14.33 -34.94
N PHE A 292 -70.99 13.87 -34.26
CA PHE A 292 -72.10 13.09 -34.83
C PHE A 292 -73.41 13.87 -34.93
N LEU A 293 -73.45 15.12 -34.47
CA LEU A 293 -74.64 15.97 -34.48
C LEU A 293 -74.66 17.01 -35.62
N GLY A 294 -73.66 17.01 -36.50
CA GLY A 294 -73.63 17.87 -37.68
C GLY A 294 -74.03 17.15 -38.96
N ASN A 295 -75.16 17.55 -39.54
CA ASN A 295 -75.42 17.56 -40.98
C ASN A 295 -75.69 19.00 -41.40
#